data_AF-A0A6P5U4M8-F1
#
_entry.id   AF-A0A6P5U4M8-F1
#
_cell.length_a   1.000
_cell.length_b   1.000
_cell.length_c   1.000
_cell.angle_alpha   90.00
_cell.angle_beta   90.00
_cell.angle_gamma   90.00
#
_symmetry.space_group_name_H-M   'P 1'
#
loop_
_entity.id
_entity.type
_entity.pdbx_description
1 polymer ?
#
loop_
_entity_poly.entity_id
_entity_poly.type
_entity_poly.pdbx_seq_one_letter_code
_entity_poly.pdbx_strand_id
1 'polypeptide(L)'
;MALKFLNKKGWHTGSLRNIENVWKAEQKHEAEQKKLDELRKQIVEERERSEFRLLQEQAGLVPRQERLEFLYDSGLAVGRPGGSDSFKTLEALPKTEEGPSSSAASKQQASASVQGALFEEKPQSANDAWRKLHSDPLLMIWQREQEALSRIKNNPVQMAMIRKSVEEKKPAEKLHDKKEHQKKKHHTGASKHSKHSSSIQASDSDNDTAEEWSS
;
A
#
# COMPACT_ATOMS: atom_id res chain seq x y z
N MET A 1 39.56 -41.16 9.58
CA MET A 1 38.46 -40.58 8.76
C MET A 1 37.27 -41.54 8.62
N ALA A 2 36.73 -42.10 9.71
CA ALA A 2 35.78 -43.23 9.61
C ALA A 2 34.30 -42.85 9.61
N LEU A 3 33.91 -41.62 9.97
CA LEU A 3 32.49 -41.24 10.17
C LEU A 3 31.88 -40.41 9.02
N LYS A 4 32.65 -40.09 7.98
CA LYS A 4 32.23 -39.19 6.88
C LYS A 4 31.05 -39.75 6.06
N PHE A 5 30.83 -41.06 6.09
CA PHE A 5 29.71 -41.70 5.37
C PHE A 5 28.34 -41.36 5.97
N LEU A 6 28.27 -40.98 7.25
CA LEU A 6 27.03 -40.60 7.93
C LEU A 6 26.40 -39.36 7.31
N ASN A 7 27.19 -38.38 6.87
CA ASN A 7 26.69 -37.18 6.20
C ASN A 7 26.03 -37.46 4.84
N LYS A 8 26.25 -38.64 4.24
CA LYS A 8 25.56 -39.07 3.02
C LYS A 8 24.15 -39.61 3.32
N LYS A 9 23.81 -39.85 4.59
CA LYS A 9 22.48 -40.31 5.01
C LYS A 9 21.57 -39.11 5.21
N GLY A 10 20.37 -39.16 4.61
CA GLY A 10 19.42 -38.05 4.62
C GLY A 10 18.89 -37.65 6.00
N TRP A 11 18.95 -38.55 6.98
CA TRP A 11 18.51 -38.30 8.36
C TRP A 11 19.62 -37.75 9.28
N HIS A 12 20.88 -37.74 8.84
CA HIS A 12 21.99 -37.34 9.70
C HIS A 12 22.00 -35.82 9.92
N THR A 13 22.17 -35.36 11.17
CA THR A 13 22.11 -33.93 11.53
C THR A 13 23.23 -33.11 10.91
N GLY A 14 24.39 -33.71 10.67
CA GLY A 14 25.53 -33.08 9.98
C GLY A 14 25.42 -33.01 8.45
N SER A 15 24.30 -33.47 7.86
CA SER A 15 24.03 -33.31 6.43
C SER A 15 23.71 -31.85 6.11
N LEU A 16 24.34 -31.27 5.08
CA LEU A 16 24.11 -29.87 4.67
C LEU A 16 22.62 -29.53 4.51
N ARG A 17 21.83 -30.46 3.94
CA ARG A 17 20.38 -30.29 3.77
C ARG A 17 19.64 -30.15 5.09
N ASN A 18 20.05 -30.91 6.11
CA ASN A 18 19.40 -30.86 7.42
C ASN A 18 19.83 -29.62 8.18
N ILE A 19 21.10 -29.23 8.09
CA ILE A 19 21.61 -27.98 8.64
C ILE A 19 20.86 -26.79 8.03
N GLU A 20 20.67 -26.77 6.71
CA GLU A 20 19.89 -25.74 6.02
C GLU A 20 18.41 -25.71 6.46
N ASN A 21 17.79 -26.89 6.64
CA ASN A 21 16.40 -26.97 7.08
C ASN A 21 16.23 -26.48 8.52
N VAL A 22 17.13 -26.88 9.42
CA VAL A 22 17.17 -26.41 10.81
C VAL A 22 17.38 -24.90 10.83
N TRP A 23 18.35 -24.38 10.07
CA TRP A 23 18.60 -22.95 9.99
C TRP A 23 17.37 -22.16 9.48
N LYS A 24 16.68 -22.67 8.46
CA LYS A 24 15.41 -22.06 7.99
C LYS A 24 14.31 -22.10 9.05
N ALA A 25 14.22 -23.18 9.82
CA ALA A 25 13.25 -23.31 10.89
C ALA A 25 13.56 -22.36 12.06
N GLU A 26 14.83 -22.28 12.46
CA GLU A 26 15.32 -21.34 13.47
C GLU A 26 15.07 -19.89 13.05
N GLN A 27 15.37 -19.54 11.80
CA GLN A 27 15.12 -18.19 11.29
C GLN A 27 13.64 -17.81 11.29
N LYS A 28 12.75 -18.74 10.93
CA LYS A 28 11.30 -18.53 11.04
C LYS A 28 10.85 -18.38 12.49
N HIS A 29 11.39 -19.23 13.37
CA HIS A 29 11.08 -19.20 14.79
C HIS A 29 11.51 -17.89 15.45
N GLU A 30 12.71 -17.39 15.13
CA GLU A 30 13.19 -16.08 15.60
C GLU A 30 12.29 -14.94 15.12
N ALA A 31 11.80 -15.01 13.87
CA ALA A 31 10.87 -14.01 13.35
C ALA A 31 9.50 -14.04 14.06
N GLU A 32 9.01 -15.23 14.41
CA GLU A 32 7.78 -15.40 15.20
C GLU A 32 7.97 -14.91 16.64
N GLN A 33 9.09 -15.27 17.28
CA GLN A 33 9.42 -14.79 18.63
C GLN A 33 9.49 -13.26 18.69
N LYS A 34 10.16 -12.61 17.73
CA LYS A 34 10.21 -11.14 17.66
C LYS A 34 8.82 -10.51 17.56
N LYS A 35 7.92 -11.10 16.77
CA LYS A 35 6.52 -10.63 16.67
C LYS A 35 5.77 -10.82 17.99
N LEU A 36 5.96 -11.95 18.67
CA LEU A 36 5.34 -12.20 19.97
C LEU A 36 5.85 -11.23 21.03
N ASP A 37 7.14 -10.91 21.02
CA ASP A 37 7.73 -9.95 21.96
C ASP A 37 7.26 -8.52 21.71
N GLU A 38 7.08 -8.13 20.45
CA GLU A 38 6.44 -6.87 20.09
C GLU A 38 5.00 -6.79 20.61
N LEU A 39 4.20 -7.84 20.43
CA LEU A 39 2.83 -7.91 20.96
C LEU A 39 2.80 -7.90 22.49
N ARG A 40 3.72 -8.61 23.15
CA ARG A 40 3.87 -8.57 24.62
C ARG A 40 4.18 -7.17 25.09
N LYS A 41 5.07 -6.45 24.38
CA LYS A 41 5.40 -5.06 24.69
C LYS A 41 4.17 -4.16 24.57
N GLN A 42 3.37 -4.31 23.52
CA GLN A 42 2.13 -3.55 23.35
C GLN A 42 1.14 -3.80 24.49
N ILE A 43 0.96 -5.06 24.92
CA ILE A 43 0.10 -5.39 26.07
C ILE A 43 0.58 -4.71 27.36
N VAL A 44 1.90 -4.66 27.58
CA VAL A 44 2.45 -3.98 28.76
C VAL A 44 2.23 -2.48 28.67
N GLU A 45 2.49 -1.86 27.52
CA GLU A 45 2.25 -0.43 27.31
C GLU A 45 0.76 -0.06 27.49
N GLU A 46 -0.16 -0.90 27.01
CA GLU A 46 -1.61 -0.73 27.21
C GLU A 46 -2.00 -0.85 28.69
N ARG A 47 -1.41 -1.82 29.41
CA ARG A 47 -1.63 -1.97 30.86
C ARG A 47 -1.13 -0.74 31.61
N GLU A 48 0.10 -0.29 31.37
CA GLU A 48 0.67 0.90 32.00
C GLU A 48 -0.19 2.14 31.72
N ARG A 49 -0.67 2.31 30.48
CA ARG A 49 -1.58 3.40 30.12
C ARG A 49 -2.91 3.32 30.85
N SER A 50 -3.47 2.12 31.00
CA SER A 50 -4.71 1.90 31.75
C SER A 50 -4.54 2.16 33.25
N GLU A 51 -3.41 1.75 33.83
CA GLU A 51 -3.06 2.01 35.23
C GLU A 51 -2.88 3.50 35.50
N PHE A 52 -2.19 4.21 34.60
CA PHE A 52 -2.04 5.66 34.68
C PHE A 52 -3.39 6.37 34.62
N ARG A 53 -4.30 5.91 33.75
CA ARG A 53 -5.66 6.46 33.66
C ARG A 53 -6.44 6.23 34.95
N LEU A 54 -6.41 5.02 35.50
CA LEU A 54 -7.04 4.71 36.78
C LEU A 54 -6.48 5.58 37.91
N LEU A 55 -5.18 5.83 37.93
CA LEU A 55 -4.54 6.71 38.92
C LEU A 55 -5.01 8.17 38.77
N GLN A 56 -5.16 8.68 37.54
CA GLN A 56 -5.73 10.02 37.28
C GLN A 56 -7.19 10.14 37.74
N GLU A 57 -7.99 9.09 37.53
CA GLU A 57 -9.38 9.04 37.99
C GLU A 57 -9.47 9.01 39.51
N GLN A 58 -8.60 8.23 40.19
CA GLN A 58 -8.52 8.19 41.65
C GLN A 58 -8.06 9.53 42.23
N ALA A 59 -7.13 10.21 41.56
CA ALA A 59 -6.72 11.57 41.90
C ALA A 59 -7.81 12.63 41.62
N GLY A 60 -8.91 12.26 40.96
CA GLY A 60 -10.02 13.15 40.60
C GLY A 60 -9.68 14.13 39.47
N LEU A 61 -8.54 13.94 38.79
CA LEU A 61 -8.08 14.83 37.72
C LEU A 61 -8.85 14.60 36.42
N VAL A 62 -9.38 13.39 36.24
CA VAL A 62 -10.19 13.00 35.09
C VAL A 62 -11.49 12.36 35.57
N PRO A 63 -12.67 12.77 35.04
CA PRO A 63 -13.93 12.10 35.36
C PRO A 63 -13.95 10.66 34.85
N ARG A 64 -14.50 9.75 35.67
CA ARG A 64 -14.70 8.34 35.32
C ARG A 64 -15.69 8.22 34.17
N GLN A 65 -15.27 7.60 33.07
CA GLN A 65 -16.11 7.37 31.90
C GLN A 65 -16.69 5.95 31.97
N GLU A 66 -18.02 5.78 31.95
CA GLU A 66 -18.68 4.45 31.94
C GLU A 66 -18.66 3.76 30.56
N ARG A 67 -18.03 4.39 29.56
CA ARG A 67 -18.03 3.92 28.17
C ARG A 67 -16.80 3.08 27.90
N LEU A 68 -16.93 2.11 26.99
CA LEU A 68 -15.83 1.23 26.61
C LEU A 68 -14.84 1.96 25.69
N GLU A 69 -13.66 2.29 26.21
CA GLU A 69 -12.66 3.09 25.49
C GLU A 69 -12.22 2.46 24.16
N PHE A 70 -12.15 1.13 24.06
CA PHE A 70 -11.75 0.46 22.80
C PHE A 70 -12.66 0.82 21.61
N LEU A 71 -13.95 1.07 21.86
CA LEU A 71 -14.92 1.45 20.84
C LEU A 71 -14.70 2.89 20.37
N TYR A 72 -14.25 3.77 21.26
CA TYR A 72 -14.22 5.22 21.05
C TYR A 72 -12.84 5.82 20.78
N ASP A 73 -11.76 5.10 21.09
CA ASP A 73 -10.36 5.50 20.83
C ASP A 73 -9.85 4.98 19.48
N SER A 74 -10.55 4.03 18.86
CA SER A 74 -10.15 3.38 17.59
C SER A 74 -10.12 4.29 16.35
N GLY A 75 -10.36 5.61 16.49
CA GLY A 75 -10.32 6.60 15.40
C GLY A 75 -11.38 6.41 14.30
N LEU A 76 -12.06 5.26 14.25
CA LEU A 76 -13.10 4.88 13.30
C LEU A 76 -14.51 5.35 13.70
N ALA A 77 -14.60 6.27 14.67
CA ALA A 77 -15.87 6.79 15.16
C ALA A 77 -16.48 7.78 14.15
N VAL A 78 -17.26 7.24 13.20
CA VAL A 78 -18.35 7.96 12.53
C VAL A 78 -19.29 8.49 13.62
N GLY A 79 -19.23 9.79 13.92
CA GLY A 79 -20.25 10.46 14.75
C GLY A 79 -19.78 11.11 16.06
N ARG A 80 -18.49 11.41 16.27
CA ARG A 80 -18.12 12.39 17.32
C ARG A 80 -18.38 13.83 16.81
N PRO A 81 -19.18 14.67 17.51
CA PRO A 81 -19.40 16.07 17.18
C PRO A 81 -18.21 17.00 17.54
N GLY A 82 -16.98 16.48 17.47
CA GLY A 82 -15.74 17.22 17.73
C GLY A 82 -14.58 16.82 16.81
N GLY A 83 -14.82 15.94 15.81
CA GLY A 83 -13.84 15.54 14.81
C GLY A 83 -13.95 16.30 13.48
N SER A 84 -14.78 17.35 13.40
CA SER A 84 -15.01 18.09 12.15
C SER A 84 -13.89 19.06 11.77
N ASP A 85 -12.96 19.34 12.69
CA ASP A 85 -11.94 20.35 12.47
C ASP A 85 -10.69 19.81 11.74
N SER A 86 -10.51 18.49 11.70
CA SER A 86 -9.39 17.87 10.98
C SER A 86 -9.62 17.70 9.48
N PHE A 87 -10.87 17.76 9.00
CA PHE A 87 -11.19 17.64 7.57
C PHE A 87 -11.24 19.01 6.87
N LYS A 88 -11.68 20.06 7.56
CA LYS A 88 -11.80 21.42 6.99
C LYS A 88 -10.45 22.11 6.75
N THR A 89 -9.37 21.66 7.38
CA THR A 89 -8.03 22.22 7.17
C THR A 89 -7.33 21.71 5.91
N LEU A 90 -7.85 20.67 5.26
CA LEU A 90 -7.31 20.11 4.01
C LEU A 90 -7.90 20.76 2.74
N GLU A 91 -9.04 21.45 2.86
CA GLU A 91 -9.71 22.11 1.74
C GLU A 91 -9.22 23.55 1.51
N ALA A 92 -8.50 24.13 2.49
CA ALA A 92 -7.90 25.47 2.40
C ALA A 92 -6.46 25.42 1.87
N LEU A 93 -6.26 24.86 0.67
CA LEU A 93 -5.04 25.09 -0.11
C LEU A 93 -5.25 26.33 -0.99
N PRO A 94 -4.47 27.42 -0.85
CA PRO A 94 -4.56 28.53 -1.79
C PRO A 94 -4.01 28.11 -3.16
N LYS A 95 -4.86 28.15 -4.18
CA LYS A 95 -4.47 28.10 -5.60
C LYS A 95 -3.50 29.24 -5.89
N THR A 96 -2.23 28.92 -6.14
CA THR A 96 -1.29 29.82 -6.80
C THR A 96 -1.44 29.66 -8.32
N GLU A 97 -2.03 30.68 -8.94
CA GLU A 97 -2.05 30.92 -10.38
C GLU A 97 -0.63 31.20 -10.90
N GLU A 98 -0.33 30.75 -12.11
CA GLU A 98 0.95 30.96 -12.78
C GLU A 98 0.96 32.18 -13.72
N GLY A 99 1.99 33.03 -13.54
CA GLY A 99 2.72 33.76 -14.61
C GLY A 99 2.35 35.24 -14.86
N PRO A 100 3.23 36.05 -15.50
CA PRO A 100 4.70 35.99 -15.57
C PRO A 100 5.42 37.38 -15.42
N SER A 101 6.75 37.32 -15.32
CA SER A 101 7.75 38.32 -15.77
C SER A 101 8.06 39.62 -14.98
N SER A 102 9.37 39.76 -14.74
CA SER A 102 10.22 40.96 -14.80
C SER A 102 10.25 42.00 -13.67
N SER A 103 11.45 42.04 -13.08
CA SER A 103 12.25 43.22 -12.70
C SER A 103 11.91 44.07 -11.47
N ALA A 104 13.02 44.44 -10.81
CA ALA A 104 13.24 45.61 -9.94
C ALA A 104 13.02 45.43 -8.43
N ALA A 105 14.15 45.19 -7.75
CA ALA A 105 14.73 46.02 -6.69
C ALA A 105 13.85 46.61 -5.55
N SER A 106 14.49 46.55 -4.37
CA SER A 106 14.52 47.53 -3.26
C SER A 106 13.59 47.36 -2.04
N LYS A 107 14.28 47.31 -0.89
CA LYS A 107 14.04 48.03 0.39
C LYS A 107 13.02 47.49 1.41
N GLN A 108 13.60 46.98 2.50
CA GLN A 108 13.48 47.42 3.89
C GLN A 108 12.11 47.89 4.46
N GLN A 109 11.78 47.23 5.58
CA GLN A 109 11.17 47.75 6.82
C GLN A 109 9.75 48.32 6.76
N ALA A 110 8.83 47.70 7.50
CA ALA A 110 8.31 48.22 8.78
C ALA A 110 6.90 47.68 9.10
N SER A 111 6.72 47.35 10.39
CA SER A 111 5.50 47.46 11.20
C SER A 111 4.19 46.83 10.71
N ALA A 112 3.77 45.77 11.41
CA ALA A 112 2.53 45.80 12.20
C ALA A 112 2.46 44.56 13.08
N SER A 113 2.81 44.73 14.36
CA SER A 113 2.39 43.86 15.44
C SER A 113 0.86 43.90 15.53
N VAL A 114 0.18 43.03 14.78
CA VAL A 114 -1.25 42.76 14.99
C VAL A 114 -1.35 41.86 16.22
N GLN A 115 -1.78 42.45 17.33
CA GLN A 115 -2.22 41.72 18.52
C GLN A 115 -3.34 40.77 18.08
N GLY A 116 -3.02 39.49 17.88
CA GLY A 116 -3.97 38.46 17.42
C GLY A 116 -3.43 37.47 16.39
N ALA A 117 -2.27 37.70 15.78
CA ALA A 117 -1.64 36.69 14.94
C ALA A 117 -0.97 35.62 15.81
N LEU A 118 -1.66 34.51 16.08
CA LEU A 118 -1.12 33.33 16.78
C LEU A 118 -0.06 32.56 15.96
N PHE A 119 0.43 33.16 14.87
CA PHE A 119 1.49 32.65 14.02
C PHE A 119 2.72 33.55 14.18
N GLU A 120 3.28 33.59 15.40
CA GLU A 120 4.68 33.96 15.52
C GLU A 120 5.48 32.85 14.80
N GLU A 121 6.12 33.19 13.68
CA GLU A 121 7.20 32.39 13.12
C GLU A 121 8.39 32.43 14.09
N LYS A 122 8.25 31.70 15.18
CA LYS A 122 9.35 31.43 16.10
C LYS A 122 10.39 30.61 15.33
N PRO A 123 11.66 31.03 15.29
CA PRO A 123 12.70 30.26 14.59
C PRO A 123 12.67 28.84 15.16
N GLN A 124 12.44 27.85 14.28
CA GLN A 124 12.27 26.47 14.73
C GLN A 124 13.52 26.05 15.50
N SER A 125 13.32 25.63 16.75
CA SER A 125 14.39 25.09 17.56
C SER A 125 15.07 23.96 16.79
N ALA A 126 16.40 23.93 16.76
CA ALA A 126 17.16 22.93 16.00
C ALA A 126 16.73 21.48 16.34
N ASN A 127 16.30 21.25 17.57
CA ASN A 127 15.75 19.96 18.02
C ASN A 127 14.38 19.64 17.43
N ASP A 128 13.51 20.63 17.23
CA ASP A 128 12.20 20.42 16.61
C ASP A 128 12.33 20.16 15.11
N ALA A 129 13.26 20.83 14.43
CA ALA A 129 13.58 20.53 13.03
C ALA A 129 14.16 19.11 12.88
N TRP A 130 15.07 18.71 13.78
CA TRP A 130 15.63 17.37 13.78
C TRP A 130 14.56 16.30 14.02
N ARG A 131 13.68 16.49 15.01
CA ARG A 131 12.55 15.57 15.25
C ARG A 131 11.65 15.46 14.04
N LYS A 132 11.23 16.57 13.44
CA LYS A 132 10.37 16.53 12.24
C LYS A 132 10.99 15.75 11.09
N LEU A 133 12.29 15.92 10.85
CA LEU A 133 12.98 15.15 9.81
C LEU A 133 13.10 13.66 10.15
N HIS A 134 13.32 13.30 11.42
CA HIS A 134 13.60 11.90 11.80
C HIS A 134 12.39 11.12 12.30
N SER A 135 11.29 11.81 12.64
CA SER A 135 10.04 11.22 13.10
C SER A 135 8.89 11.41 12.10
N ASP A 136 9.16 11.89 10.88
CA ASP A 136 8.16 11.93 9.82
C ASP A 136 7.92 10.51 9.25
N PRO A 137 6.73 9.93 9.44
CA PRO A 137 6.43 8.60 8.92
C PRO A 137 6.49 8.53 7.38
N LEU A 138 6.16 9.61 6.68
CA LEU A 138 6.21 9.65 5.22
C LEU A 138 7.65 9.61 4.72
N LEU A 139 8.54 10.39 5.33
CA LEU A 139 9.97 10.34 5.02
C LEU A 139 10.57 8.95 5.29
N MET A 140 10.15 8.30 6.39
CA MET A 140 10.59 6.94 6.72
C MET A 140 10.11 5.90 5.69
N ILE A 141 8.88 6.04 5.17
CA ILE A 141 8.37 5.17 4.11
C ILE A 141 9.16 5.39 2.82
N TRP A 142 9.37 6.65 2.42
CA TRP A 142 10.13 7.00 1.23
C TRP A 142 11.57 6.50 1.30
N GLN A 143 12.25 6.66 2.45
CA GLN A 143 13.61 6.17 2.64
C GLN A 143 13.67 4.64 2.52
N ARG A 144 12.72 3.92 3.11
CA ARG A 144 12.63 2.45 2.99
C ARG A 144 12.38 2.01 1.55
N GLU A 145 11.54 2.73 0.82
CA GLU A 145 11.27 2.46 -0.59
C GLU A 145 12.53 2.65 -1.44
N GLN A 146 13.24 3.77 -1.26
CA GLN A 146 14.53 4.01 -1.94
C GLN A 146 15.57 2.94 -1.59
N GLU A 147 15.64 2.54 -0.32
CA GLU A 147 16.55 1.48 0.09
C GLU A 147 16.19 0.14 -0.56
N ALA A 148 14.91 -0.23 -0.62
CA ALA A 148 14.45 -1.45 -1.29
C ALA A 148 14.78 -1.44 -2.80
N LEU A 149 14.55 -0.33 -3.49
CA LEU A 149 14.92 -0.16 -4.90
C LEU A 149 16.43 -0.29 -5.10
N SER A 150 17.22 0.33 -4.22
CA SER A 150 18.68 0.25 -4.27
C SER A 150 19.17 -1.18 -4.00
N ARG A 151 18.56 -1.92 -3.06
CA ARG A 151 18.90 -3.32 -2.76
C ARG A 151 18.65 -4.23 -3.95
N ILE A 152 17.52 -4.06 -4.63
CA ILE A 152 17.22 -4.80 -5.86
C ILE A 152 18.24 -4.44 -6.94
N LYS A 153 18.50 -3.14 -7.16
CA LYS A 153 19.43 -2.64 -8.18
C LYS A 153 20.88 -3.11 -7.95
N ASN A 154 21.32 -3.12 -6.69
CA ASN A 154 22.67 -3.52 -6.29
C ASN A 154 22.85 -5.05 -6.30
N ASN A 155 21.76 -5.83 -6.32
CA ASN A 155 21.80 -7.28 -6.44
C ASN A 155 21.78 -7.70 -7.92
N PRO A 156 22.92 -8.15 -8.49
CA PRO A 156 23.01 -8.48 -9.92
C PRO A 156 22.14 -9.70 -10.30
N VAL A 157 21.88 -10.62 -9.38
CA VAL A 157 21.05 -11.81 -9.63
C VAL A 157 19.59 -11.43 -9.74
N GLN A 158 19.07 -10.61 -8.82
CA GLN A 158 17.70 -10.11 -8.87
C GLN A 158 17.50 -9.22 -10.10
N MET A 159 18.45 -8.32 -10.40
CA MET A 159 18.40 -7.52 -11.63
C MET A 159 18.41 -8.37 -12.91
N ALA A 160 19.18 -9.46 -12.94
CA ALA A 160 19.17 -10.38 -14.07
C ALA A 160 17.83 -11.10 -14.23
N MET A 161 17.18 -11.54 -13.14
CA MET A 161 15.84 -12.12 -13.19
C MET A 161 14.79 -11.11 -13.68
N ILE A 162 14.84 -9.87 -13.19
CA ILE A 162 13.94 -8.79 -13.62
C ILE A 162 14.14 -8.50 -15.11
N ARG A 163 15.38 -8.40 -15.58
CA ARG A 163 15.68 -8.18 -17.01
C ARG A 163 15.13 -9.28 -17.90
N LYS A 164 15.33 -10.55 -17.53
CA LYS A 164 14.81 -11.71 -18.27
C LYS A 164 13.28 -11.70 -18.36
N SER A 165 12.59 -11.50 -17.22
CA SER A 165 11.12 -11.46 -17.20
C SER A 165 10.52 -10.28 -17.98
N VAL A 166 11.22 -9.13 -18.03
CA VAL A 166 10.83 -7.99 -18.87
C VAL A 166 11.04 -8.29 -20.36
N GLU A 167 12.14 -8.96 -20.73
CA GLU A 167 12.39 -9.38 -22.10
C GLU A 167 11.40 -10.43 -22.60
N GLU A 168 10.93 -11.34 -21.75
CA GLU A 168 9.92 -12.34 -22.10
C GLU A 168 8.51 -11.73 -22.31
N LYS A 169 8.18 -10.65 -21.62
CA LYS A 169 6.88 -9.96 -21.75
C LYS A 169 6.77 -9.07 -23.00
N LYS A 170 7.87 -8.43 -23.43
CA LYS A 170 7.92 -7.58 -24.64
C LYS A 170 7.45 -8.25 -25.94
N PRO A 171 7.83 -9.50 -26.28
CA PRO A 171 7.34 -10.17 -27.49
C PRO A 171 5.88 -10.60 -27.37
N ALA A 172 5.41 -10.94 -26.16
CA ALA A 172 4.02 -11.33 -25.91
C ALA A 172 3.04 -10.16 -26.10
N GLU A 173 3.38 -8.96 -25.61
CA GLU A 173 2.57 -7.75 -25.85
C GLU A 173 2.50 -7.38 -27.34
N LYS A 174 3.63 -7.40 -28.06
CA LYS A 174 3.66 -7.12 -29.50
C LYS A 174 2.83 -8.11 -30.33
N LEU A 175 2.75 -9.38 -29.90
CA LEU A 175 1.90 -10.39 -30.53
C LEU A 175 0.42 -10.17 -30.22
N HIS A 176 0.09 -9.81 -28.98
CA HIS A 176 -1.28 -9.49 -28.57
C HIS A 176 -1.83 -8.27 -29.33
N ASP A 177 -1.02 -7.21 -29.42
CA ASP A 177 -1.40 -5.95 -30.07
C ASP A 177 -1.59 -6.13 -31.60
N LYS A 178 -0.73 -6.92 -32.26
CA LYS A 178 -0.93 -7.32 -33.67
C LYS A 178 -2.22 -8.12 -33.89
N LYS A 179 -2.56 -9.03 -32.97
CA LYS A 179 -3.77 -9.87 -33.05
C LYS A 179 -5.04 -9.05 -32.81
N GLU A 180 -5.00 -8.06 -31.92
CA GLU A 180 -6.08 -7.12 -31.70
C GLU A 180 -6.32 -6.22 -32.92
N HIS A 181 -5.24 -5.70 -33.53
CA HIS A 181 -5.32 -4.88 -34.73
C HIS A 181 -5.87 -5.64 -35.95
N GLN A 182 -5.56 -6.94 -36.09
CA GLN A 182 -6.19 -7.79 -37.12
C GLN A 182 -7.69 -7.98 -36.87
N LYS A 183 -8.12 -8.28 -35.64
CA LYS A 183 -9.55 -8.46 -35.32
C LYS A 183 -10.38 -7.20 -35.63
N LYS A 184 -9.86 -6.01 -35.34
CA LYS A 184 -10.57 -4.74 -35.66
C LYS A 184 -10.74 -4.52 -37.17
N LYS A 185 -9.78 -4.93 -38.01
CA LYS A 185 -9.90 -4.83 -39.49
C LYS A 185 -10.95 -5.77 -40.09
N HIS A 186 -11.19 -6.94 -39.49
CA HIS A 186 -12.19 -7.89 -40.00
C HIS A 186 -13.63 -7.47 -39.71
N HIS A 187 -13.89 -6.67 -38.66
CA HIS A 187 -15.24 -6.18 -38.35
C HIS A 187 -15.69 -4.99 -39.23
N THR A 188 -14.77 -4.20 -39.77
CA THR A 188 -15.11 -3.03 -40.61
C THR A 188 -15.27 -3.36 -42.10
N GLY A 189 -14.85 -4.55 -42.55
CA GLY A 189 -14.87 -4.94 -43.96
C GLY A 189 -16.16 -5.63 -44.44
N ALA A 190 -17.06 -6.03 -43.55
CA ALA A 190 -18.20 -6.90 -43.89
C ALA A 190 -19.52 -6.17 -44.23
N SER A 191 -19.58 -4.84 -44.26
CA SER A 191 -20.85 -4.09 -44.42
C SER A 191 -21.11 -3.52 -45.83
N LYS A 192 -20.58 -4.12 -46.90
CA LYS A 192 -20.86 -3.66 -48.29
C LYS A 192 -20.96 -4.81 -49.30
N HIS A 193 -21.92 -5.72 -49.12
CA HIS A 193 -22.63 -6.33 -50.25
C HIS A 193 -23.82 -7.17 -49.75
N SER A 194 -25.04 -6.65 -49.87
CA SER A 194 -26.24 -7.47 -50.14
C SER A 194 -27.42 -6.53 -50.39
N LYS A 195 -27.65 -6.20 -51.67
CA LYS A 195 -28.94 -5.76 -52.17
C LYS A 195 -29.25 -6.58 -53.42
N HIS A 196 -30.50 -7.02 -53.47
CA HIS A 196 -31.26 -7.70 -54.53
C HIS A 196 -31.20 -9.23 -54.65
N SER A 197 -32.32 -9.85 -54.26
CA SER A 197 -33.12 -10.82 -55.04
C SER A 197 -34.19 -11.44 -54.12
N SER A 198 -35.39 -10.86 -54.01
CA SER A 198 -36.65 -11.43 -54.57
C SER A 198 -36.73 -12.97 -54.63
N SER A 199 -37.62 -13.57 -53.83
CA SER A 199 -38.78 -14.30 -54.35
C SER A 199 -39.62 -14.84 -53.20
N ILE A 200 -40.90 -14.51 -53.25
CA ILE A 200 -42.02 -15.12 -52.52
C ILE A 200 -42.06 -16.61 -52.87
N GLN A 201 -42.14 -17.50 -51.86
CA GLN A 201 -42.98 -18.71 -51.90
C GLN A 201 -43.40 -19.10 -50.47
N ALA A 202 -44.69 -19.34 -50.33
CA ALA A 202 -45.38 -19.83 -49.14
C ALA A 202 -45.33 -21.36 -49.08
N SER A 203 -45.30 -21.91 -47.86
CA SER A 203 -45.77 -23.24 -47.41
C SER A 203 -45.31 -23.38 -45.96
N ASP A 204 -46.17 -23.24 -44.96
CA ASP A 204 -47.19 -24.22 -44.52
C ASP A 204 -46.57 -25.60 -44.23
N SER A 205 -46.32 -25.88 -42.94
CA SER A 205 -46.55 -27.17 -42.31
C SER A 205 -46.18 -27.09 -40.83
N ASP A 206 -47.20 -27.14 -39.98
CA ASP A 206 -47.11 -27.65 -38.62
C ASP A 206 -46.40 -29.01 -38.60
N ASN A 207 -45.58 -29.26 -37.57
CA ASN A 207 -45.54 -30.57 -36.92
C ASN A 207 -44.93 -30.45 -35.52
N ASP A 208 -45.80 -30.55 -34.51
CA ASP A 208 -45.50 -31.09 -33.19
C ASP A 208 -44.75 -32.42 -33.32
N THR A 209 -43.64 -32.60 -32.58
CA THR A 209 -43.35 -33.93 -32.05
C THR A 209 -42.56 -33.81 -30.75
N ALA A 210 -43.19 -34.35 -29.71
CA ALA A 210 -42.66 -34.66 -28.41
C ALA A 210 -41.52 -35.70 -28.49
N GLU A 211 -41.03 -36.03 -27.29
CA GLU A 211 -40.21 -37.17 -26.87
C GLU A 211 -38.78 -36.76 -26.49
N GLU A 212 -38.46 -36.61 -25.20
CA GLU A 212 -38.31 -37.65 -24.16
C GLU A 212 -36.91 -38.31 -24.23
N TRP A 213 -36.43 -38.72 -23.06
CA TRP A 213 -35.23 -39.54 -22.79
C TRP A 213 -33.89 -38.78 -22.78
N SER A 214 -32.97 -38.98 -21.84
CA SER A 214 -32.91 -39.61 -20.52
C SER A 214 -31.46 -39.45 -20.06
N SER A 215 -31.27 -39.32 -18.74
CA SER A 215 -30.01 -39.44 -17.96
C SER A 215 -28.96 -38.32 -18.04
#